data_AF-A0A2K3PDI3-F1
#
_entry.id   AF-A0A2K3PDI3-F1
#
_cell.length_a   1.000
_cell.length_b   1.000
_cell.length_c   1.000
_cell.angle_alpha   90.00
_cell.angle_beta   90.00
_cell.angle_gamma   90.00
#
_symmetry.space_group_name_H-M   'P 1'
#
loop_
_entity.id
_entity.type
_entity.pdbx_description
1 polymer ?
#
loop_
_entity_poly.entity_id
_entity_poly.type
_entity_poly.pdbx_seq_one_letter_code
_entity_poly.pdbx_strand_id
1 'polypeptide(L)' 'MAPMTLPPGFRFHPTDEELVAYYLERKITGRTIELDIIAEVDLYKCEPWDLPDRNIMNFEVSARAR' A
#
# COMPACT_ATOMS: atom_id res chain seq x y z
N MET A 1 -14.22 -0.77 -7.01
CA MET A 1 -14.05 -1.67 -5.84
C MET A 1 -14.65 -0.98 -4.63
N ALA A 2 -15.41 -1.68 -3.79
CA ALA A 2 -15.94 -1.09 -2.56
C ALA A 2 -14.79 -0.79 -1.59
N PRO A 3 -14.83 0.33 -0.85
CA PRO A 3 -13.79 0.64 0.12
C PRO A 3 -13.79 -0.43 1.23
N MET A 4 -12.66 -1.12 1.39
CA MET A 4 -12.43 -2.00 2.53
C MET A 4 -12.42 -1.13 3.80
N THR A 5 -13.49 -1.16 4.58
CA THR A 5 -13.56 -0.47 5.87
C THR A 5 -12.75 -1.27 6.90
N LEU A 6 -11.47 -0.92 7.02
CA LEU A 6 -10.61 -1.44 8.07
C LEU A 6 -10.96 -0.77 9.42
N PRO A 7 -10.92 -1.52 10.55
CA PRO A 7 -11.13 -0.94 11.86
C PRO A 7 -10.12 0.19 12.16
N PRO A 8 -10.51 1.21 12.95
CA PRO A 8 -9.58 2.24 13.41
C PRO A 8 -8.36 1.61 14.09
N GLY A 9 -7.16 2.03 13.69
CA GLY A 9 -5.90 1.53 14.22
C GLY A 9 -5.25 0.41 13.40
N PHE A 10 -5.96 -0.17 12.43
CA PHE A 10 -5.33 -1.08 11.47
C PHE A 10 -4.34 -0.30 10.61
N ARG A 11 -3.12 -0.85 10.48
CA ARG A 11 -2.04 -0.26 9.70
C ARG A 11 -1.34 -1.35 8.92
N PHE A 12 -0.79 -0.97 7.78
CA PHE A 12 0.13 -1.82 7.05
C PHE A 12 1.45 -1.90 7.83
N HIS A 13 1.71 -3.07 8.42
CA HIS A 13 2.93 -3.35 9.17
C HIS A 13 3.35 -4.83 9.00
N PRO A 14 3.67 -5.25 7.76
CA PRO A 14 4.06 -6.63 7.48
C PRO A 14 5.43 -6.97 8.07
N THR A 15 5.70 -8.25 8.32
CA THR A 15 7.06 -8.74 8.61
C THR A 15 7.90 -8.84 7.32
N ASP A 16 9.21 -9.00 7.47
CA ASP A 16 10.12 -9.21 6.33
C ASP A 16 9.73 -10.47 5.53
N GLU A 17 9.34 -11.55 6.22
CA GLU A 17 8.84 -12.76 5.57
C GLU A 17 7.56 -12.51 4.78
N GLU A 18 6.63 -11.73 5.31
CA GLU A 18 5.39 -11.39 4.62
C GLU A 18 5.66 -10.52 3.37
N LEU A 19 6.57 -9.55 3.47
CA LEU A 19 6.98 -8.73 2.33
C LEU A 19 7.53 -9.58 1.19
N VAL A 20 8.38 -10.57 1.49
CA VAL A 20 9.01 -11.40 0.47
C VAL A 20 8.06 -12.51 -0.01
N ALA A 21 7.58 -13.36 0.90
CA ALA A 21 6.85 -14.57 0.55
C ALA A 21 5.40 -14.30 0.10
N TYR A 22 4.78 -13.22 0.60
CA TYR A 22 3.43 -12.86 0.19
C TYR A 22 3.43 -11.81 -0.92
N TYR A 23 4.00 -10.62 -0.69
CA TYR A 23 3.85 -9.52 -1.65
C TYR A 23 4.76 -9.68 -2.86
N LEU A 24 6.05 -9.87 -2.66
CA LEU A 24 7.02 -9.93 -3.75
C LEU A 24 6.84 -11.21 -4.59
N GLU A 25 6.73 -12.38 -3.97
CA GLU A 25 6.54 -13.65 -4.69
C GLU A 25 5.25 -13.63 -5.54
N ARG A 26 4.14 -13.13 -4.98
CA ARG A 26 2.88 -13.04 -5.74
C ARG A 26 2.98 -12.07 -6.90
N LYS A 27 3.64 -10.93 -6.70
CA LYS A 27 3.86 -9.94 -7.76
C LYS A 27 4.65 -10.53 -8.94
N ILE A 28 5.76 -11.21 -8.67
CA ILE A 28 6.60 -11.80 -9.74
C ILE A 28 5.94 -13.00 -10.44
N THR A 29 5.06 -13.72 -9.73
CA THR A 29 4.31 -14.87 -10.28
C THR A 29 2.98 -14.47 -10.93
N GLY A 30 2.62 -13.18 -10.91
CA GLY A 30 1.36 -12.68 -11.46
C GLY A 30 0.13 -13.15 -10.67
N ARG A 31 0.31 -13.56 -9.40
CA ARG A 31 -0.80 -13.94 -8.52
C ARG A 31 -1.50 -12.69 -7.99
N THR A 32 -2.81 -12.79 -7.78
CA THR A 32 -3.61 -11.71 -7.21
C THR A 32 -3.21 -11.41 -5.77
N ILE A 33 -2.96 -10.13 -5.49
CA ILE A 33 -2.76 -9.59 -4.13
C ILE A 33 -4.09 -8.99 -3.70
N GLU A 34 -4.60 -9.40 -2.54
CA GLU A 34 -5.95 -9.00 -2.07
C GLU A 34 -6.03 -7.51 -1.74
N LEU A 35 -4.90 -6.92 -1.36
CA LEU A 35 -4.74 -5.51 -1.01
C LEU A 35 -3.71 -4.90 -1.96
N ASP A 36 -4.18 -4.17 -2.96
CA ASP A 36 -3.33 -3.40 -3.89
C ASP A 36 -2.79 -2.14 -3.19
N ILE A 37 -2.00 -2.38 -2.15
CA ILE A 37 -1.57 -1.36 -1.21
C ILE A 37 -0.15 -0.86 -1.53
N ILE A 38 0.64 -1.63 -2.28
CA ILE A 38 2.01 -1.30 -2.69
C ILE A 38 1.96 -0.78 -4.13
N ALA A 39 2.12 0.53 -4.31
CA ALA A 39 2.13 1.16 -5.62
C ALA A 39 3.36 0.76 -6.45
N GLU A 40 3.20 0.69 -7.78
CA GLU A 40 4.31 0.51 -8.71
C GLU A 40 4.95 1.85 -9.04
N VAL A 41 6.24 2.00 -8.75
CA VAL A 41 6.98 3.23 -9.04
C VAL A 41 8.39 2.89 -9.51
N ASP A 42 8.88 3.66 -10.49
CA ASP A 42 10.29 3.63 -10.87
C ASP A 42 11.09 4.51 -9.90
N LEU A 43 11.65 3.87 -8.87
CA LEU A 43 12.40 4.53 -7.79
C LEU A 43 13.59 5.36 -8.28
N TYR A 44 14.14 5.06 -9.47
CA TYR A 44 15.31 5.76 -10.00
C TYR A 44 14.97 6.99 -10.82
N LYS A 45 13.68 7.28 -11.05
CA LYS A 45 13.21 8.43 -11.83
C LYS A 45 12.49 9.49 -11.00
N CYS A 46 12.47 9.34 -9.68
CA CYS A 46 11.79 10.26 -8.78
C CYS A 46 12.67 10.54 -7.57
N GLU A 47 12.53 11.74 -7.03
CA GLU A 47 13.21 12.09 -5.80
C GLU A 47 12.48 11.44 -4.60
N PRO A 48 13.17 11.16 -3.49
CA PRO A 48 12.56 10.50 -2.33
C PRO A 48 11.32 11.22 -1.78
N TRP A 49 11.25 12.55 -1.91
CA TRP A 49 10.12 13.36 -1.46
C TRP A 49 8.94 13.38 -2.44
N ASP A 50 9.10 12.88 -3.67
CA ASP A 50 8.00 12.74 -4.63
C ASP A 50 7.22 11.41 -4.41
N LEU A 51 7.80 10.47 -3.67
CA LEU A 51 7.22 9.16 -3.39
C LEU A 51 5.93 9.19 -2.55
N PRO A 52 5.78 10.03 -1.51
CA PRO A 52 4.57 10.09 -0.69
C PRO A 52 3.33 10.48 -1.50
N ASP A 53 3.47 11.43 -2.42
CA ASP A 53 2.36 11.87 -3.29
C ASP A 53 1.94 10.79 -4.31
N ARG A 54 2.84 9.84 -4.58
CA ARG A 54 2.57 8.66 -5.43
C ARG A 54 2.08 7.46 -4.64
N ASN A 55 2.13 7.53 -3.31
CA ASN A 55 1.68 6.47 -2.45
C ASN A 55 0.16 6.55 -2.29
N ILE A 56 -0.55 5.52 -2.77
CA ILE A 56 -2.02 5.43 -2.68
C ILE A 56 -2.48 5.20 -1.21
N MET A 57 -1.57 5.24 -0.24
CA MET A 57 -1.85 5.22 1.20
C MET A 57 -2.46 6.53 1.73
N ASN A 58 -3.17 7.29 0.90
CA ASN A 58 -4.15 8.24 1.39
C ASN A 58 -5.38 7.42 1.85
N PHE A 59 -5.25 6.78 3.01
CA PHE A 59 -6.43 6.59 3.85
C PHE A 59 -6.93 8.00 4.13
N GLU A 60 -7.93 8.46 3.38
CA GLU A 60 -8.63 9.70 3.67
C GLU A 60 -9.08 9.63 5.13
N VAL A 61 -8.34 10.30 6.02
CA VAL A 61 -8.81 10.59 7.36
C VAL A 61 -9.97 11.53 7.12
N SER A 62 -11.18 10.98 7.12
CA SER A 62 -12.42 11.74 7.09
C SER A 62 -12.26 12.85 8.12
N ALA A 63 -12.05 14.06 7.63
CA ALA A 63 -12.08 15.27 8.41
C ALA A 63 -13.50 15.37 8.94
N ARG A 64 -13.75 14.76 10.09
CA ARG A 64 -14.98 14.95 10.83
C ARG A 64 -14.85 16.31 11.48
N ALA A 65 -15.19 17.33 10.70
CA ALA A 65 -15.64 18.60 11.24
C ALA A 65 -16.92 18.32 12.02
N ARG A 66 -16.78 18.15 13.34
CA ARG A 66 -17.80 18.51 14.30
C ARG A 66 -17.17 18.79 15.65
#